data_AF-X0QCN4-F1
#
_entry.id   AF-X0QCN4-F1
#
_cell.length_a   1.000
_cell.length_b   1.000
_cell.length_c   1.000
_cell.angle_alpha   90.00
_cell.angle_beta   90.00
_cell.angle_gamma   90.00
#
_symmetry.space_group_name_H-M   'P 1'
#
loop_
_entity.id
_entity.type
_entity.pdbx_description
1 polymer ?
#
loop_
_entity_poly.entity_id
_entity_poly.type
_entity_poly.pdbx_seq_one_letter_code
_entity_poly.pdbx_strand_id
1 'polypeptide(L)'
;MLPMFAWGAENCDKPNNDFDGLYCLTKVYLEADKELNNSYNKLSKLLNKQQKATLKRGQLAWMRERNDQCSYNDGDGFFVNMSCATNKTANRVNFFE
;
A
#
# COMPACT_ATOMS: atom_id res chain seq x y z
N MET A 1 -8.17 20.18 2.61
CA MET A 1 -9.61 19.86 2.68
C MET A 1 -9.79 18.60 1.84
N LEU A 2 -9.79 17.42 2.46
CA LEU A 2 -10.01 16.15 1.75
C LEU A 2 -11.52 15.89 1.68
N PRO A 3 -12.06 15.38 0.55
CA PRO A 3 -13.49 15.24 0.37
C PRO A 3 -14.03 14.15 1.29
N MET A 4 -15.09 14.46 2.03
CA MET A 4 -15.85 13.47 2.80
C MET A 4 -16.69 12.63 1.83
N PHE A 5 -16.24 11.42 1.56
CA PHE A 5 -17.11 10.39 0.98
C PHE A 5 -17.88 9.74 2.14
N ALA A 6 -19.21 9.77 2.06
CA ALA A 6 -20.08 9.05 2.99
C ALA A 6 -20.08 7.56 2.60
N TRP A 7 -19.21 6.78 3.23
CA TRP A 7 -19.28 5.33 3.23
C TRP A 7 -20.19 4.92 4.39
N GLY A 8 -20.98 3.85 4.23
CA GLY A 8 -21.90 3.36 5.25
C GLY A 8 -21.23 3.35 6.62
N ALA A 9 -21.99 3.63 7.68
CA ALA A 9 -21.50 3.77 9.05
C ALA A 9 -20.78 2.47 9.52
N GLU A 10 -19.54 2.32 9.10
CA GLU A 10 -18.64 1.27 9.47
C GLU A 10 -17.78 1.87 10.57
N ASN A 11 -17.83 1.26 11.76
CA ASN A 11 -17.08 1.72 12.91
C ASN A 11 -15.58 1.46 12.70
N CYS A 12 -14.94 2.03 11.67
CA CYS A 12 -13.48 1.95 11.53
C CYS A 12 -12.76 2.68 12.67
N ASP A 13 -13.45 3.61 13.34
CA ASP A 13 -13.00 4.22 14.60
C ASP A 13 -13.08 3.24 15.79
N LYS A 14 -13.95 2.22 15.72
CA LYS A 14 -14.16 1.22 16.78
C LYS A 14 -14.66 -0.12 16.22
N PRO A 15 -13.80 -0.92 15.58
CA PRO A 15 -14.21 -2.19 14.96
C PRO A 15 -14.73 -3.16 16.03
N ASN A 16 -15.78 -3.94 15.71
CA ASN A 16 -16.37 -4.87 16.68
C ASN A 16 -15.58 -6.18 16.80
N ASN A 17 -14.82 -6.52 15.76
CA ASN A 17 -14.03 -7.74 15.67
C ASN A 17 -12.86 -7.54 14.70
N ASP A 18 -11.97 -8.54 14.62
CA ASP A 18 -10.77 -8.47 13.79
C ASP A 18 -11.07 -8.40 12.28
N PHE A 19 -12.19 -8.94 11.82
CA PHE A 19 -12.60 -8.86 10.41
C PHE A 19 -13.10 -7.47 10.03
N ASP A 20 -13.85 -6.79 10.91
CA ASP A 20 -14.20 -5.37 10.74
C ASP A 20 -12.93 -4.52 10.68
N GLY A 21 -11.98 -4.78 11.60
CA GLY A 21 -10.68 -4.11 11.63
C GLY A 21 -9.88 -4.34 10.35
N LEU A 22 -9.79 -5.59 9.88
CA LEU A 22 -9.12 -5.96 8.64
C LEU A 22 -9.75 -5.27 7.43
N TYR A 23 -11.07 -5.24 7.35
CA TYR A 23 -11.78 -4.58 6.27
C TYR A 23 -11.46 -3.08 6.21
N CYS A 24 -11.48 -2.39 7.36
CA CYS A 24 -11.10 -0.99 7.47
C CYS A 24 -9.63 -0.74 7.09
N LEU A 25 -8.69 -1.54 7.63
CA LEU A 25 -7.27 -1.44 7.30
C LEU A 25 -7.00 -1.69 5.82
N THR A 26 -7.75 -2.60 5.20
CA THR A 26 -7.66 -2.89 3.77
C THR A 26 -8.06 -1.69 2.92
N LYS A 27 -9.15 -0.98 3.27
CA LYS A 27 -9.54 0.25 2.56
C LYS A 27 -8.42 1.28 2.55
N VAL A 28 -7.79 1.52 3.71
CA VAL A 28 -6.69 2.49 3.82
C VAL A 28 -5.48 2.04 3.00
N TYR A 29 -5.11 0.76 3.08
CA TYR A 29 -4.01 0.21 2.27
C TYR A 29 -4.25 0.37 0.77
N LEU A 30 -5.48 0.09 0.29
CA LEU A 30 -5.83 0.19 -1.12
C LEU A 30 -5.75 1.62 -1.64
N GLU A 31 -6.11 2.62 -0.85
CA GLU A 31 -5.94 4.02 -1.28
C GLU A 31 -4.45 4.40 -1.37
N ALA A 32 -3.63 3.99 -0.40
CA ALA A 32 -2.18 4.21 -0.46
C ALA A 32 -1.54 3.49 -1.67
N ASP A 33 -1.97 2.27 -1.98
CA ASP A 33 -1.45 1.51 -3.13
C ASP A 33 -1.87 2.14 -4.47
N LYS A 34 -3.09 2.65 -4.56
CA LYS A 34 -3.56 3.43 -5.72
C LYS A 34 -2.73 4.69 -5.91
N GLU A 35 -2.44 5.43 -4.85
CA GLU A 35 -1.58 6.61 -4.90
C GLU A 35 -0.16 6.27 -5.36
N LEU A 36 0.44 5.21 -4.81
CA LEU A 36 1.74 4.69 -5.21
C LEU A 36 1.80 4.36 -6.70
N ASN A 37 0.80 3.65 -7.21
CA ASN A 37 0.71 3.28 -8.62
C ASN A 37 0.55 4.52 -9.51
N ASN A 38 -0.22 5.52 -9.07
CA ASN A 38 -0.36 6.78 -9.79
C ASN A 38 0.97 7.53 -9.87
N SER A 39 1.69 7.67 -8.76
CA SER A 39 2.99 8.37 -8.73
C SER A 39 4.06 7.62 -9.53
N TYR A 40 4.11 6.28 -9.44
CA TYR A 40 4.97 5.45 -10.28
C TYR A 40 4.71 5.69 -11.78
N ASN A 41 3.43 5.72 -12.18
CA ASN A 41 3.04 5.93 -13.58
C ASN A 41 3.36 7.34 -14.07
N LYS A 42 3.18 8.37 -13.23
CA LYS A 42 3.57 9.76 -13.53
C LYS A 42 5.07 9.85 -13.79
N LEU A 43 5.89 9.35 -12.86
CA LEU A 43 7.35 9.34 -13.01
C LEU A 43 7.77 8.55 -14.26
N SER A 44 7.25 7.33 -14.43
CA SER A 44 7.57 6.47 -15.57
C SER A 44 7.37 7.17 -16.92
N LYS A 45 6.31 7.99 -17.08
CA LYS A 45 6.06 8.72 -18.34
C LYS A 45 7.17 9.71 -18.71
N LEU A 46 7.92 10.21 -17.73
CA LEU A 46 9.01 11.18 -17.93
C LEU A 46 10.36 10.52 -18.26
N LEU A 47 10.46 9.19 -18.11
CA LEU A 47 11.72 8.46 -18.17
C LEU A 47 11.98 7.82 -19.54
N ASN A 48 13.25 7.75 -19.91
CA ASN A 48 13.69 6.96 -21.07
C ASN A 48 13.67 5.45 -20.78
N LYS A 49 13.94 4.62 -21.80
CA LYS A 49 13.88 3.15 -21.70
C LYS A 49 14.76 2.59 -20.58
N GLN A 50 16.00 3.09 -20.44
CA GLN A 50 16.94 2.60 -19.44
C GLN A 50 16.51 3.01 -18.03
N GLN A 51 16.06 4.24 -17.86
CA GLN A 51 15.54 4.76 -16.59
C GLN A 51 14.27 4.03 -16.15
N LYS A 52 13.34 3.74 -17.08
CA LYS A 52 12.15 2.91 -16.81
C LYS A 52 12.52 1.52 -16.31
N ALA A 53 13.52 0.90 -16.92
CA ALA A 53 14.01 -0.40 -16.48
C ALA A 53 14.59 -0.34 -15.05
N THR A 54 15.34 0.72 -14.73
CA THR A 54 15.85 0.96 -13.37
C THR A 54 14.72 1.20 -12.36
N LEU A 55 13.75 2.06 -12.69
CA LEU A 55 12.57 2.33 -11.85
C LEU A 55 11.79 1.04 -11.55
N LYS A 56 11.52 0.21 -12.57
CA LYS A 56 10.83 -1.07 -12.41
C LYS A 56 11.60 -2.02 -11.48
N ARG A 57 12.92 -2.16 -11.66
CA ARG A 57 13.74 -3.01 -10.77
C ARG A 57 13.70 -2.52 -9.33
N GLY A 58 13.81 -1.21 -9.11
CA GLY A 58 13.69 -0.60 -7.78
C GLY A 58 12.33 -0.88 -7.14
N GLN A 59 11.25 -0.76 -7.91
CA GLN A 59 9.90 -1.02 -7.40
C GLN A 59 9.67 -2.50 -7.04
N LEU A 60 10.17 -3.43 -7.86
CA LEU A 60 10.11 -4.87 -7.56
C LEU A 60 10.94 -5.24 -6.31
N ALA A 61 12.09 -4.60 -6.12
CA ALA A 61 12.90 -4.78 -4.91
C ALA A 61 12.18 -4.26 -3.67
N TRP A 62 11.62 -3.05 -3.74
CA TRP A 62 10.84 -2.47 -2.66
C TRP A 62 9.61 -3.32 -2.30
N MET A 63 8.87 -3.87 -3.28
CA MET A 63 7.72 -4.73 -2.99
C MET A 63 8.12 -6.01 -2.25
N ARG A 64 9.28 -6.60 -2.59
CA ARG A 64 9.82 -7.74 -1.85
C ARG A 64 10.15 -7.36 -0.41
N GLU A 65 10.85 -6.25 -0.22
CA GLU A 65 11.17 -5.75 1.13
C GLU A 65 9.90 -5.50 1.96
N ARG A 66 8.88 -4.86 1.39
CA ARG A 66 7.59 -4.63 2.07
C ARG A 66 6.96 -5.96 2.46
N ASN A 67 6.91 -6.94 1.56
CA ASN A 67 6.30 -8.23 1.83
C ASN A 67 7.08 -8.98 2.92
N ASP A 68 8.41 -9.02 2.84
CA ASP A 68 9.26 -9.70 3.82
C ASP A 68 9.17 -9.08 5.22
N GLN A 69 8.95 -7.77 5.31
CA GLN A 69 8.87 -7.06 6.59
C GLN A 69 7.46 -6.98 7.16
N CYS A 70 6.42 -7.06 6.33
CA CYS A 70 5.03 -6.87 6.77
C CYS A 70 4.19 -8.14 6.69
N SER A 71 4.72 -9.25 6.18
CA SER A 71 3.99 -10.51 6.10
C SER A 71 4.90 -11.71 6.32
N TYR A 72 4.32 -12.81 6.76
CA TYR A 72 4.99 -14.10 6.82
C TYR A 72 4.00 -15.22 6.50
N ASN A 73 4.54 -16.39 6.16
CA ASN A 73 3.79 -17.62 6.07
C ASN A 73 4.34 -18.60 7.11
N ASP A 74 3.47 -19.38 7.70
CA ASP A 74 3.82 -20.49 8.58
C ASP A 74 3.08 -21.77 8.13
N GLY A 75 3.14 -22.82 8.94
CA GLY A 75 2.50 -24.10 8.61
C GLY A 75 0.97 -24.04 8.61
N ASP A 76 0.37 -23.01 9.20
CA ASP A 76 -1.07 -22.88 9.41
C ASP A 76 -1.71 -21.83 8.50
N GLY A 77 -0.90 -20.96 7.89
CA GLY A 77 -1.36 -20.02 6.88
C GLY A 77 -0.41 -18.85 6.64
N PHE A 78 -1.01 -17.68 6.46
CA PHE A 78 -0.28 -16.44 6.22
C PHE A 78 -0.78 -15.32 7.13
N PHE A 79 0.14 -14.45 7.51
CA PHE A 79 -0.12 -13.26 8.29
C PHE A 79 0.28 -12.02 7.48
N VAL A 80 -0.54 -10.96 7.59
CA VAL A 80 -0.24 -9.65 7.01
C VAL A 80 -0.48 -8.56 8.04
N ASN A 81 0.56 -7.79 8.33
CA ASN A 81 0.44 -6.55 9.08
C ASN A 81 0.05 -5.41 8.13
N MET A 82 -1.25 -5.13 8.05
CA MET A 82 -1.79 -4.11 7.14
C MET A 82 -1.28 -2.70 7.47
N SER A 83 -1.08 -2.36 8.74
CA SER A 83 -0.52 -1.05 9.13
C SER A 83 0.93 -0.88 8.66
N CYS A 84 1.76 -1.93 8.78
CA CYS A 84 3.11 -1.96 8.25
C CYS A 84 3.10 -1.76 6.73
N ALA A 85 2.25 -2.52 6.03
CA ALA A 85 2.13 -2.45 4.58
C ALA A 85 1.71 -1.05 4.12
N THR A 86 0.69 -0.46 4.75
CA THR A 86 0.22 0.91 4.47
C THR A 86 1.31 1.94 4.70
N ASN A 87 1.99 1.91 5.85
CA ASN A 87 3.03 2.89 6.17
C ASN A 87 4.20 2.83 5.17
N LYS A 88 4.63 1.63 4.80
CA LYS A 88 5.67 1.46 3.78
C LYS A 88 5.22 1.94 2.40
N THR A 89 3.98 1.65 2.03
CA THR A 89 3.38 2.12 0.77
C THR A 89 3.32 3.64 0.72
N ALA A 90 2.80 4.29 1.76
CA ALA A 90 2.75 5.75 1.86
C ALA A 90 4.16 6.39 1.83
N ASN A 91 5.12 5.83 2.56
CA ASN A 91 6.51 6.30 2.50
C ASN A 91 7.13 6.14 1.11
N ARG A 92 6.71 5.12 0.35
CA ARG A 92 7.18 4.93 -1.03
C ARG A 92 6.58 5.94 -1.99
N VAL A 93 5.34 6.40 -1.78
CA VAL A 93 4.74 7.52 -2.53
C VAL A 93 5.65 8.74 -2.45
N ASN A 94 6.07 9.13 -1.24
CA ASN A 94 6.94 10.28 -0.98
C ASN A 94 8.30 10.22 -1.69
N PHE A 95 8.75 9.02 -2.11
CA PHE A 95 9.98 8.87 -2.91
C PHE A 95 9.77 9.23 -4.39
N PHE A 96 8.53 9.23 -4.88
CA PHE A 96 8.17 9.50 -6.27
C PHE A 96 7.65 10.92 -6.54
N GLU A 97 7.34 11.67 -5.49
CA GLU A 97 6.99 13.11 -5.56
C GLU A 97 8.25 13.98 -5.52
#